data_AF-A0A2V6PL19-F1
#
_entry.id   AF-A0A2V6PL19-F1
#
_cell.length_a   1.000
_cell.length_b   1.000
_cell.length_c   1.000
_cell.angle_alpha   90.00
_cell.angle_beta   90.00
_cell.angle_gamma   90.00
#
_symmetry.space_group_name_H-M   'P 1'
#
loop_
_entity.id
_entity.type
_entity.pdbx_description
1 polymer ?
#
loop_
_entity_poly.entity_id
_entity_poly.type
_entity_poly.pdbx_seq_one_letter_code
_entity_poly.pdbx_strand_id
1 'polypeptide(L)'
;MACGVGCRKKAAEEKAGRRAEMEVLVRCHFVGTASLANNSNAAKLRELWNLPETRRFVEQTLHKLAHAPRTFYGERVAPAQDERGAALLRPLLDDLLLNESFLQVRGPADQTAEWTLLVRLPADRLPVWRAGLTELMRLWGMGAAATNTVEGFAAWEVKGTDARARMRCVEAGQWLVLGIGRNDLPEVGEAARRIKGAGRPIRVASDYWLQTELNLPRLVAALDLSPAIQWPHAELSVIGKGENLRSSVRMVFPEPVTGPLDPWNIPTNVINDPLVSFTAARGVSPWFRNCALLQQLGLTPAPNDVFLWAQGRKPLQRDVPFQTFIAFPLKDAASKLQRAEDRAAPLLGTNWQRPGLTQVSWLTNRHQLFWRGLPMITPFLRPAEYQGTELVVGGLFPPSPLTNPPPAELLSQFSDQSKLVYYDWEIGEARLFQWRVMAQLFAVLANKPQFTTNTAGLPWLMAMEPKLGNTVTEITADSPKEWSLVRKSQIGFTGVELVALTRWLESIHFPRLGFELPPDRALQPASMVPPPAANAPTSSSKKPSEQ
;
A
#
# COMPACT_ATOMS: atom_id res chain seq x y z
N MET A 1 10.55 -58.00 -16.88
CA MET A 1 10.15 -56.64 -17.30
C MET A 1 9.29 -55.99 -16.22
N ALA A 2 9.88 -55.45 -15.16
CA ALA A 2 9.14 -54.77 -14.09
C ALA A 2 9.95 -53.59 -13.50
N CYS A 3 10.26 -52.59 -14.34
CA CYS A 3 10.88 -51.32 -13.89
C CYS A 3 10.16 -50.07 -14.42
N GLY A 4 8.95 -50.19 -15.01
CA GLY A 4 8.30 -49.09 -15.73
C GLY A 4 7.19 -48.32 -15.00
N VAL A 5 6.69 -48.82 -13.86
CA VAL A 5 5.46 -48.28 -13.24
C VAL A 5 5.76 -47.20 -12.18
N GLY A 6 6.88 -47.29 -11.46
CA GLY A 6 7.25 -46.34 -10.40
C GLY A 6 7.59 -44.93 -10.89
N CYS A 7 8.31 -44.80 -12.01
CA CYS A 7 8.70 -43.48 -12.54
C CYS A 7 7.52 -42.70 -13.15
N ARG A 8 6.50 -43.38 -13.71
CA ARG A 8 5.32 -42.71 -14.29
C ARG A 8 4.39 -42.14 -13.22
N LYS A 9 4.24 -42.84 -12.09
CA LYS A 9 3.40 -42.37 -10.97
C LYS A 9 4.01 -41.13 -10.32
N LYS A 10 5.32 -41.13 -10.05
CA LYS A 10 6.04 -39.98 -9.49
C LYS A 10 6.01 -38.75 -10.42
N ALA A 11 6.21 -38.94 -11.73
CA ALA A 11 6.12 -37.86 -12.70
C ALA A 11 4.68 -37.31 -12.87
N ALA A 12 3.66 -38.16 -12.72
CA ALA A 12 2.25 -37.73 -12.72
C ALA A 12 1.86 -37.00 -11.43
N GLU A 13 2.36 -37.44 -10.27
CA GLU A 13 2.18 -36.78 -8.97
C GLU A 13 2.92 -35.43 -8.92
N GLU A 14 4.13 -35.33 -9.47
CA GLU A 14 4.86 -34.07 -9.61
C GLU A 14 4.16 -33.09 -10.57
N LYS A 15 3.64 -33.58 -11.70
CA LYS A 15 2.84 -32.75 -12.64
C LYS A 15 1.50 -32.32 -12.02
N ALA A 16 0.84 -33.20 -11.26
CA ALA A 16 -0.41 -32.89 -10.57
C ALA A 16 -0.17 -31.90 -9.43
N GLY A 17 0.89 -32.05 -8.65
CA GLY A 17 1.32 -31.11 -7.60
C GLY A 17 1.61 -29.73 -8.18
N ARG A 18 2.38 -29.68 -9.28
CA ARG A 18 2.70 -28.41 -9.97
C ARG A 18 1.45 -27.74 -10.57
N ARG A 19 0.51 -28.52 -11.11
CA ARG A 19 -0.78 -28.00 -11.60
C ARG A 19 -1.65 -27.48 -10.45
N ALA A 20 -1.67 -28.18 -9.32
CA ALA A 20 -2.40 -27.77 -8.12
C ALA A 20 -1.81 -26.51 -7.48
N GLU A 21 -0.49 -26.30 -7.56
CA GLU A 21 0.17 -25.04 -7.18
C GLU A 21 -0.16 -23.91 -8.16
N MET A 22 -0.18 -24.17 -9.47
CA MET A 22 -0.55 -23.17 -10.48
C MET A 22 -1.99 -22.66 -10.34
N GLU A 23 -2.89 -23.43 -9.73
CA GLU A 23 -4.27 -23.02 -9.46
C GLU A 23 -4.42 -22.05 -8.30
N VAL A 24 -3.42 -21.93 -7.41
CA VAL A 24 -3.45 -21.04 -6.26
C VAL A 24 -3.30 -19.59 -6.73
N LEU A 25 -4.24 -18.75 -6.30
CA LEU A 25 -4.23 -17.31 -6.53
C LEU A 25 -3.67 -16.57 -5.32
N VAL A 26 -4.14 -16.95 -4.13
CA VAL A 26 -3.78 -16.33 -2.85
C VAL A 26 -3.63 -17.42 -1.79
N ARG A 27 -2.59 -17.32 -0.97
CA ARG A 27 -2.56 -17.87 0.39
C ARG A 27 -2.17 -16.77 1.35
N CYS A 28 -2.82 -16.70 2.49
CA CYS A 28 -2.49 -15.77 3.56
C CYS A 28 -2.65 -16.48 4.89
N HIS A 29 -1.58 -16.59 5.66
CA HIS A 29 -1.59 -17.07 7.03
C HIS A 29 -1.26 -15.91 7.97
N PHE A 30 -2.21 -15.55 8.82
CA PHE A 30 -2.07 -14.49 9.79
C PHE A 30 -2.24 -15.04 11.20
N VAL A 31 -1.24 -14.81 12.06
CA VAL A 31 -1.23 -15.36 13.43
C VAL A 31 -2.19 -14.62 14.38
N GLY A 32 -2.72 -13.47 13.96
CA GLY A 32 -3.64 -12.67 14.75
C GLY A 32 -2.92 -11.61 15.59
N THR A 33 -3.62 -10.51 15.89
CA THR A 33 -3.08 -9.41 16.71
C THR A 33 -3.03 -9.76 18.20
N ALA A 34 -3.80 -10.74 18.67
CA ALA A 34 -3.70 -11.21 20.06
C ALA A 34 -2.28 -11.71 20.41
N SER A 35 -1.55 -12.23 19.42
CA SER A 35 -0.16 -12.64 19.59
C SER A 35 0.81 -11.48 19.87
N LEU A 36 0.48 -10.25 19.48
CA LEU A 36 1.33 -9.07 19.69
C LEU A 36 1.47 -8.70 21.17
N ALA A 37 0.43 -8.93 21.99
CA ALA A 37 0.42 -8.54 23.40
C ALA A 37 1.59 -9.18 24.18
N ASN A 38 1.88 -10.45 23.90
CA ASN A 38 2.87 -11.26 24.62
C ASN A 38 4.21 -11.40 23.88
N ASN A 39 4.39 -10.75 22.72
CA ASN A 39 5.61 -10.87 21.93
C ASN A 39 6.67 -9.85 22.39
N SER A 40 7.87 -10.30 22.73
CA SER A 40 9.00 -9.42 23.05
C SER A 40 9.62 -8.79 21.79
N ASN A 41 9.35 -9.36 20.61
CA ASN A 41 9.77 -8.82 19.32
C ASN A 41 8.71 -7.87 18.74
N ALA A 42 9.16 -6.97 17.86
CA ALA A 42 8.37 -5.87 17.29
C ALA A 42 7.81 -4.91 18.37
N ALA A 43 8.63 -4.58 19.38
CA ALA A 43 8.20 -3.76 20.51
C ALA A 43 7.59 -2.41 20.08
N LYS A 44 8.10 -1.79 19.01
CA LYS A 44 7.54 -0.54 18.49
C LYS A 44 6.18 -0.73 17.83
N LEU A 45 5.98 -1.82 17.07
CA LEU A 45 4.66 -2.14 16.52
C LEU A 45 3.61 -2.26 17.63
N ARG A 46 3.95 -2.93 18.75
CA ARG A 46 3.05 -3.03 19.90
C ARG A 46 2.72 -1.67 20.51
N GLU A 47 3.72 -0.79 20.67
CA GLU A 47 3.50 0.59 21.12
C GLU A 47 2.52 1.33 20.20
N LEU A 48 2.74 1.26 18.88
CA LEU A 48 1.89 1.89 17.87
C LEU A 48 0.47 1.29 17.85
N TRP A 49 0.34 -0.02 18.01
CA TRP A 49 -0.95 -0.73 18.06
C TRP A 49 -1.81 -0.30 19.26
N ASN A 50 -1.15 0.06 20.37
CA ASN A 50 -1.82 0.49 21.59
C ASN A 50 -2.28 1.95 21.59
N LEU A 51 -1.93 2.74 20.57
CA LEU A 51 -2.36 4.15 20.46
C LEU A 51 -3.89 4.24 20.32
N PRO A 52 -4.54 5.22 20.99
CA PRO A 52 -5.96 5.50 20.79
C PRO A 52 -6.31 5.77 19.32
N GLU A 53 -5.44 6.47 18.59
CA GLU A 53 -5.63 6.80 17.18
C GLU A 53 -5.57 5.56 16.29
N THR A 54 -4.71 4.57 16.62
CA THR A 54 -4.67 3.29 15.92
C THR A 54 -5.96 2.51 16.14
N ARG A 55 -6.50 2.47 17.37
CA ARG A 55 -7.79 1.81 17.64
C ARG A 55 -8.93 2.46 16.84
N ARG A 56 -9.02 3.79 16.86
CA ARG A 56 -10.03 4.54 16.11
C ARG A 56 -9.91 4.30 14.60
N PHE A 57 -8.68 4.26 14.08
CA PHE A 57 -8.45 4.01 12.66
C PHE A 57 -8.83 2.57 12.27
N VAL A 58 -8.45 1.58 13.08
CA VAL A 58 -8.88 0.18 12.90
C VAL A 58 -10.41 0.05 12.95
N GLU A 59 -11.08 0.66 13.93
CA GLU A 59 -12.55 0.65 14.02
C GLU A 59 -13.21 1.22 12.76
N GLN A 60 -12.73 2.37 12.28
CA GLN A 60 -13.21 2.99 11.03
C GLN A 60 -12.99 2.04 9.84
N THR A 61 -11.81 1.45 9.72
CA THR A 61 -11.46 0.54 8.61
C THR A 61 -12.31 -0.73 8.64
N LEU A 62 -12.47 -1.38 9.79
CA LEU A 62 -13.29 -2.58 9.92
C LEU A 62 -14.77 -2.29 9.68
N HIS A 63 -15.26 -1.13 10.11
CA HIS A 63 -16.61 -0.68 9.79
C HIS A 63 -16.79 -0.52 8.27
N LYS A 64 -15.89 0.19 7.59
CA LYS A 64 -15.93 0.31 6.12
C LYS A 64 -15.83 -1.04 5.42
N LEU A 65 -14.98 -1.95 5.90
CA LEU A 65 -14.84 -3.29 5.35
C LEU A 65 -16.12 -4.11 5.51
N ALA A 66 -16.90 -3.90 6.56
CA ALA A 66 -18.20 -4.55 6.74
C ALA A 66 -19.22 -4.16 5.65
N HIS A 67 -19.07 -2.97 5.04
CA HIS A 67 -19.87 -2.51 3.90
C HIS A 67 -19.27 -2.88 2.52
N ALA A 68 -18.20 -3.68 2.49
CA ALA A 68 -17.56 -4.11 1.24
C ALA A 68 -18.51 -4.76 0.21
N PRO A 69 -19.55 -5.55 0.58
CA PRO A 69 -20.49 -6.08 -0.39
C PRO A 69 -21.14 -5.00 -1.25
N ARG A 70 -21.54 -3.86 -0.67
CA ARG A 70 -22.09 -2.74 -1.45
C ARG A 70 -21.05 -2.11 -2.36
N THR A 71 -19.80 -1.97 -1.92
CA THR A 71 -18.71 -1.48 -2.77
C THR A 71 -18.48 -2.38 -3.99
N PHE A 72 -18.55 -3.71 -3.81
CA PHE A 72 -18.30 -4.65 -4.89
C PHE A 72 -19.49 -4.87 -5.83
N TYR A 73 -20.71 -4.90 -5.31
CA TYR A 73 -21.91 -5.25 -6.07
C TYR A 73 -22.83 -4.06 -6.39
N GLY A 74 -22.52 -2.87 -5.88
CA GLY A 74 -23.23 -1.63 -6.17
C GLY A 74 -24.71 -1.71 -5.83
N GLU A 75 -25.56 -1.25 -6.75
CA GLU A 75 -27.02 -1.18 -6.59
C GLU A 75 -27.70 -2.56 -6.41
N ARG A 76 -26.98 -3.66 -6.66
CA ARG A 76 -27.49 -5.01 -6.35
C ARG A 76 -27.67 -5.26 -4.85
N VAL A 77 -27.04 -4.44 -4.01
CA VAL A 77 -27.20 -4.47 -2.55
C VAL A 77 -27.95 -3.22 -2.13
N ALA A 78 -29.21 -3.38 -1.72
CA ALA A 78 -30.04 -2.27 -1.27
C ALA A 78 -29.50 -1.67 0.05
N PRO A 79 -29.71 -0.37 0.36
CA PRO A 79 -29.18 0.25 1.58
C PRO A 79 -29.52 -0.49 2.88
N ALA A 80 -30.77 -0.91 3.05
CA ALA A 80 -31.18 -1.65 4.25
C ALA A 80 -30.52 -3.04 4.35
N GLN A 81 -30.24 -3.67 3.20
CA GLN A 81 -29.54 -4.95 3.10
C GLN A 81 -28.06 -4.78 3.47
N ASP A 82 -27.45 -3.69 3.01
CA ASP A 82 -26.06 -3.35 3.34
C ASP A 82 -25.87 -3.10 4.83
N GLU A 83 -26.68 -2.24 5.46
CA GLU A 83 -26.61 -1.96 6.89
C GLU A 83 -26.75 -3.23 7.75
N ARG A 84 -27.74 -4.07 7.43
CA ARG A 84 -27.93 -5.35 8.12
C ARG A 84 -26.77 -6.30 7.89
N GLY A 85 -26.27 -6.37 6.66
CA GLY A 85 -25.11 -7.20 6.31
C GLY A 85 -23.85 -6.77 7.05
N ALA A 86 -23.58 -5.47 7.09
CA ALA A 86 -22.45 -4.89 7.80
C ALA A 86 -22.51 -5.18 9.31
N ALA A 87 -23.68 -5.07 9.93
CA ALA A 87 -23.87 -5.43 11.34
C ALA A 87 -23.54 -6.90 11.64
N LEU A 88 -23.81 -7.82 10.69
CA LEU A 88 -23.50 -9.24 10.82
C LEU A 88 -22.02 -9.54 10.54
N LEU A 89 -21.39 -8.81 9.62
CA LEU A 89 -19.97 -9.00 9.25
C LEU A 89 -19.00 -8.39 10.26
N ARG A 90 -19.33 -7.23 10.84
CA ARG A 90 -18.47 -6.48 11.76
C ARG A 90 -17.85 -7.34 12.89
N PRO A 91 -18.60 -8.15 13.66
CA PRO A 91 -18.01 -8.98 14.70
C PRO A 91 -17.11 -10.10 14.18
N LEU A 92 -17.34 -10.59 12.95
CA LEU A 92 -16.49 -11.61 12.33
C LEU A 92 -15.14 -11.01 11.92
N LEU A 93 -15.16 -9.76 11.45
CA LEU A 93 -13.95 -9.01 11.13
C LEU A 93 -13.08 -8.72 12.37
N ASP A 94 -13.69 -8.46 13.53
CA ASP A 94 -12.95 -8.37 14.81
C ASP A 94 -12.24 -9.68 15.12
N ASP A 95 -12.93 -10.81 14.97
CA ASP A 95 -12.35 -12.12 15.26
C ASP A 95 -11.21 -12.46 14.31
N LEU A 96 -11.31 -12.09 13.01
CA LEU A 96 -10.25 -12.29 12.02
C LEU A 96 -9.00 -11.45 12.31
N LEU A 97 -9.17 -10.25 12.87
CA LEU A 97 -8.05 -9.41 13.26
C LEU A 97 -7.36 -9.95 14.54
N LEU A 98 -8.14 -10.48 15.47
CA LEU A 98 -7.63 -10.93 16.77
C LEU A 98 -6.97 -12.30 16.69
N ASN A 99 -7.60 -13.25 15.99
CA ASN A 99 -7.26 -14.66 16.05
C ASN A 99 -6.47 -15.13 14.83
N GLU A 100 -5.85 -16.30 14.98
CA GLU A 100 -5.16 -17.00 13.91
C GLU A 100 -6.14 -17.34 12.78
N SER A 101 -5.80 -16.94 11.55
CA SER A 101 -6.61 -17.23 10.37
C SER A 101 -5.75 -17.56 9.15
N PHE A 102 -6.29 -18.42 8.28
CA PHE A 102 -5.69 -18.78 7.02
C PHE A 102 -6.71 -18.68 5.89
N LEU A 103 -6.37 -17.94 4.85
CA LEU A 103 -7.15 -17.81 3.63
C LEU A 103 -6.40 -18.48 2.48
N GLN A 104 -7.11 -19.28 1.71
CA GLN A 104 -6.67 -19.78 0.41
C GLN A 104 -7.72 -19.49 -0.65
N VAL A 105 -7.29 -18.94 -1.79
CA VAL A 105 -8.12 -18.70 -2.97
C VAL A 105 -7.52 -19.44 -4.16
N ARG A 106 -8.33 -20.23 -4.85
CA ARG A 106 -7.91 -21.09 -5.96
C ARG A 106 -8.87 -21.00 -7.16
N GLY A 107 -8.39 -21.45 -8.32
CA GLY A 107 -9.19 -21.54 -9.53
C GLY A 107 -9.06 -20.30 -10.43
N PRO A 108 -10.06 -19.98 -11.24
CA PRO A 108 -10.08 -18.76 -12.06
C PRO A 108 -10.11 -17.50 -11.18
N ALA A 109 -9.47 -16.42 -11.62
CA ALA A 109 -9.46 -15.13 -10.90
C ALA A 109 -10.72 -14.31 -11.19
N ASP A 110 -11.87 -14.92 -10.97
CA ASP A 110 -13.20 -14.34 -11.18
C ASP A 110 -14.18 -14.76 -10.07
N GLN A 111 -15.47 -14.53 -10.27
CA GLN A 111 -16.53 -14.86 -9.30
C GLN A 111 -16.72 -16.38 -9.08
N THR A 112 -15.96 -17.23 -9.78
CA THR A 112 -16.00 -18.69 -9.65
C THR A 112 -14.86 -19.25 -8.82
N ALA A 113 -13.93 -18.39 -8.37
CA ALA A 113 -12.85 -18.75 -7.46
C ALA A 113 -13.37 -19.53 -6.24
N GLU A 114 -12.63 -20.55 -5.83
CA GLU A 114 -12.89 -21.28 -4.60
C GLU A 114 -12.12 -20.62 -3.46
N TRP A 115 -12.83 -20.28 -2.39
CA TRP A 115 -12.30 -19.68 -1.18
C TRP A 115 -12.36 -20.70 -0.05
N THR A 116 -11.27 -20.85 0.68
CA THR A 116 -11.21 -21.60 1.93
C THR A 116 -10.65 -20.69 3.01
N LEU A 117 -11.44 -20.43 4.03
CA LEU A 117 -11.06 -19.65 5.21
C LEU A 117 -11.06 -20.55 6.44
N LEU A 118 -9.95 -20.57 7.13
CA LEU A 118 -9.76 -21.27 8.40
C LEU A 118 -9.60 -20.21 9.47
N VAL A 119 -10.39 -20.28 10.53
CA VAL A 119 -10.29 -19.34 11.65
C VAL A 119 -10.25 -20.12 12.94
N ARG A 120 -9.23 -19.84 13.76
CA ARG A 120 -9.19 -20.37 15.12
C ARG A 120 -10.08 -19.51 16.00
N LEU A 121 -11.13 -20.09 16.56
CA LEU A 121 -12.12 -19.36 17.35
C LEU A 121 -12.26 -19.95 18.76
N PRO A 122 -12.39 -19.09 19.79
CA PRO A 122 -12.92 -19.48 21.07
C PRO A 122 -14.33 -20.10 20.95
N ALA A 123 -14.68 -21.00 21.87
CA ALA A 123 -15.92 -21.78 21.79
C ALA A 123 -17.19 -20.90 21.83
N ASP A 124 -17.14 -19.78 22.55
CA ASP A 124 -18.21 -18.79 22.66
C ASP A 124 -18.43 -17.97 21.37
N ARG A 125 -17.44 -17.92 20.47
CA ARG A 125 -17.52 -17.21 19.19
C ARG A 125 -18.13 -18.05 18.07
N LEU A 126 -18.07 -19.38 18.14
CA LEU A 126 -18.64 -20.27 17.13
C LEU A 126 -20.15 -20.05 16.89
N PRO A 127 -21.01 -19.93 17.93
CA PRO A 127 -22.43 -19.61 17.74
C PRO A 127 -22.67 -18.26 17.05
N VAL A 128 -21.85 -17.24 17.34
CA VAL A 128 -21.94 -15.91 16.71
C VAL A 128 -21.66 -16.00 15.21
N TRP A 129 -20.60 -16.72 14.83
CA TRP A 129 -20.27 -16.98 13.44
C TRP A 129 -21.36 -17.78 12.71
N ARG A 130 -21.88 -18.85 13.33
CA ARG A 130 -22.96 -19.66 12.75
C ARG A 130 -24.20 -18.81 12.48
N ALA A 131 -24.67 -18.08 13.49
CA ALA A 131 -25.85 -17.22 13.37
C ALA A 131 -25.65 -16.12 12.32
N GLY A 132 -24.51 -15.42 12.39
CA GLY A 132 -24.17 -14.34 11.47
C GLY A 132 -24.10 -14.79 10.01
N LEU A 133 -23.35 -15.86 9.72
CA LEU A 133 -23.19 -16.37 8.36
C LEU A 133 -24.49 -16.96 7.80
N THR A 134 -25.28 -17.68 8.61
CA THR A 134 -26.58 -18.22 8.16
C THR A 134 -27.54 -17.09 7.78
N GLU A 135 -27.60 -16.05 8.60
CA GLU A 135 -28.44 -14.89 8.34
C GLU A 135 -27.94 -14.08 7.14
N LEU A 136 -26.62 -13.95 6.95
CA LEU A 136 -26.04 -13.35 5.75
C LEU A 136 -26.43 -14.11 4.48
N MET A 137 -26.37 -15.44 4.49
CA MET A 137 -26.79 -16.24 3.35
C MET A 137 -28.27 -16.04 3.01
N ARG A 138 -29.13 -15.98 4.03
CA ARG A 138 -30.56 -15.67 3.84
C ARG A 138 -30.76 -14.26 3.27
N LEU A 139 -30.02 -13.29 3.81
CA LEU A 139 -30.05 -11.89 3.38
C LEU A 139 -29.60 -11.72 1.92
N TRP A 140 -28.66 -12.55 1.46
CA TRP A 140 -28.18 -12.57 0.07
C TRP A 140 -28.99 -13.48 -0.86
N GLY A 141 -30.11 -14.05 -0.39
CA GLY A 141 -30.98 -14.89 -1.21
C GLY A 141 -30.38 -16.24 -1.61
N MET A 142 -29.34 -16.70 -0.90
CA MET A 142 -28.66 -17.97 -1.17
C MET A 142 -29.46 -19.20 -0.71
N GLY A 143 -30.48 -19.02 0.14
CA GLY A 143 -31.33 -20.10 0.64
C GLY A 143 -31.10 -20.43 2.12
N ALA A 144 -31.76 -21.50 2.58
CA ALA A 144 -31.67 -21.97 3.96
C ALA A 144 -30.45 -22.87 4.17
N ALA A 145 -29.87 -22.81 5.38
CA ALA A 145 -28.80 -23.73 5.78
C ALA A 145 -29.36 -25.13 6.05
N ALA A 146 -28.70 -26.14 5.48
CA ALA A 146 -28.92 -27.54 5.78
C ALA A 146 -27.76 -28.05 6.64
N THR A 147 -28.07 -28.71 7.75
CA THR A 147 -27.07 -29.34 8.61
C THR A 147 -26.58 -30.65 8.00
N ASN A 148 -25.30 -30.96 8.20
CA ASN A 148 -24.67 -32.19 7.77
C ASN A 148 -23.47 -32.50 8.70
N THR A 149 -22.70 -33.52 8.36
CA THR A 149 -21.42 -33.83 8.96
C THR A 149 -20.34 -33.91 7.89
N VAL A 150 -19.12 -33.50 8.25
CA VAL A 150 -17.94 -33.62 7.40
C VAL A 150 -16.82 -34.20 8.25
N GLU A 151 -16.30 -35.35 7.84
CA GLU A 151 -15.24 -36.08 8.57
C GLU A 151 -15.60 -36.38 10.05
N GLY A 152 -16.89 -36.36 10.41
CA GLY A 152 -17.40 -36.56 11.78
C GLY A 152 -17.59 -35.28 12.60
N PHE A 153 -17.27 -34.11 12.03
CA PHE A 153 -17.56 -32.82 12.64
C PHE A 153 -18.93 -32.29 12.23
N ALA A 154 -19.53 -31.48 13.11
CA ALA A 154 -20.76 -30.76 12.79
C ALA A 154 -20.49 -29.78 11.64
N ALA A 155 -21.36 -29.80 10.64
CA ALA A 155 -21.26 -28.95 9.47
C ALA A 155 -22.63 -28.44 9.06
N TRP A 156 -22.63 -27.39 8.26
CA TRP A 156 -23.82 -26.92 7.58
C TRP A 156 -23.44 -26.31 6.24
N GLU A 157 -24.35 -26.38 5.29
CA GLU A 157 -24.15 -25.87 3.94
C GLU A 157 -25.37 -25.11 3.43
N VAL A 158 -25.10 -24.11 2.59
CA VAL A 158 -26.11 -23.38 1.82
C VAL A 158 -25.77 -23.58 0.34
N LYS A 159 -26.78 -23.99 -0.44
CA LYS A 159 -26.69 -24.11 -1.90
C LYS A 159 -27.50 -22.99 -2.51
N GLY A 160 -26.85 -22.16 -3.32
CA GLY A 160 -27.48 -21.07 -4.05
C GLY A 160 -28.62 -21.56 -4.94
N THR A 161 -29.48 -20.63 -5.34
CA THR A 161 -30.72 -20.90 -6.09
C THR A 161 -30.50 -21.56 -7.45
N ASP A 162 -29.33 -21.38 -8.07
CA ASP A 162 -28.93 -22.06 -9.31
C ASP A 162 -28.14 -23.36 -9.09
N ALA A 163 -27.96 -23.78 -7.83
CA ALA A 163 -27.14 -24.89 -7.34
C ALA A 163 -25.65 -24.84 -7.74
N ARG A 164 -25.18 -23.75 -8.37
CA ARG A 164 -23.78 -23.59 -8.78
C ARG A 164 -22.96 -22.87 -7.74
N ALA A 165 -23.56 -22.09 -6.84
CA ALA A 165 -22.85 -21.50 -5.71
C ALA A 165 -23.08 -22.33 -4.45
N ARG A 166 -22.02 -22.69 -3.74
CA ARG A 166 -22.08 -23.45 -2.49
C ARG A 166 -21.24 -22.74 -1.44
N MET A 167 -21.81 -22.60 -0.24
CA MET A 167 -21.07 -22.28 0.97
C MET A 167 -21.18 -23.46 1.93
N ARG A 168 -20.06 -23.85 2.55
CA ARG A 168 -20.02 -24.90 3.58
C ARG A 168 -19.21 -24.42 4.75
N CYS A 169 -19.72 -24.67 5.95
CA CYS A 169 -19.03 -24.36 7.19
C CYS A 169 -18.91 -25.64 8.04
N VAL A 170 -17.73 -25.89 8.58
CA VAL A 170 -17.45 -27.03 9.46
C VAL A 170 -16.87 -26.51 10.78
N GLU A 171 -17.43 -26.98 11.88
CA GLU A 171 -16.99 -26.64 13.23
C GLU A 171 -16.17 -27.80 13.79
N ALA A 172 -14.85 -27.68 13.69
CA ALA A 172 -13.91 -28.75 13.97
C ALA A 172 -12.97 -28.36 15.12
N GLY A 173 -13.33 -28.74 16.35
CA GLY A 173 -12.58 -28.38 17.55
C GLY A 173 -12.57 -26.88 17.80
N GLN A 174 -11.39 -26.25 17.85
CA GLN A 174 -11.23 -24.79 17.96
C GLN A 174 -11.18 -24.08 16.59
N TRP A 175 -11.52 -24.77 15.50
CA TRP A 175 -11.43 -24.23 14.15
C TRP A 175 -12.80 -24.15 13.49
N LEU A 176 -13.05 -23.00 12.87
CA LEU A 176 -14.08 -22.85 11.86
C LEU A 176 -13.44 -23.02 10.48
N VAL A 177 -13.98 -23.92 9.67
CA VAL A 177 -13.57 -24.14 8.28
C VAL A 177 -14.71 -23.68 7.37
N LEU A 178 -14.52 -22.57 6.68
CA LEU A 178 -15.48 -21.99 5.75
C LEU A 178 -14.97 -22.20 4.31
N GLY A 179 -15.81 -22.77 3.45
CA GLY A 179 -15.58 -22.88 2.02
C GLY A 179 -16.67 -22.18 1.21
N ILE A 180 -16.29 -21.46 0.16
CA ILE A 180 -17.20 -20.83 -0.80
C ILE A 180 -16.70 -21.15 -2.21
N GLY A 181 -17.58 -21.59 -3.11
CA GLY A 181 -17.19 -21.90 -4.48
C GLY A 181 -18.29 -22.61 -5.26
N ARG A 182 -17.93 -23.17 -6.42
CA ARG A 182 -18.87 -23.88 -7.31
C ARG A 182 -18.78 -25.40 -7.30
N ASN A 183 -17.73 -25.93 -6.68
CA ASN A 183 -17.42 -27.36 -6.68
C ASN A 183 -17.80 -28.00 -5.34
N ASP A 184 -17.37 -29.24 -5.09
CA ASP A 184 -17.62 -29.95 -3.83
C ASP A 184 -16.79 -29.45 -2.63
N LEU A 185 -15.98 -28.41 -2.83
CA LEU A 185 -15.12 -27.77 -1.82
C LEU A 185 -14.16 -28.78 -1.17
N PRO A 186 -13.28 -29.44 -1.95
CA PRO A 186 -12.42 -30.53 -1.46
C PRO A 186 -11.47 -30.07 -0.35
N GLU A 187 -11.00 -28.82 -0.38
CA GLU A 187 -10.10 -28.25 0.64
C GLU A 187 -10.77 -28.16 2.03
N VAL A 188 -12.09 -28.00 2.10
CA VAL A 188 -12.84 -28.03 3.37
C VAL A 188 -12.77 -29.41 4.01
N GLY A 189 -12.98 -30.47 3.22
CA GLY A 189 -12.90 -31.85 3.70
C GLY A 189 -11.48 -32.22 4.12
N GLU A 190 -10.48 -31.81 3.35
CA GLU A 190 -9.07 -32.03 3.68
C GLU A 190 -8.64 -31.28 4.95
N ALA A 191 -9.07 -30.04 5.14
CA ALA A 191 -8.82 -29.29 6.37
C ALA A 191 -9.46 -29.98 7.60
N ALA A 192 -10.71 -30.43 7.48
CA ALA A 192 -11.40 -31.18 8.54
C ALA A 192 -10.67 -32.50 8.87
N ARG A 193 -10.21 -33.23 7.86
CA ARG A 193 -9.42 -34.46 8.05
C ARG A 193 -8.11 -34.21 8.79
N ARG A 194 -7.38 -33.14 8.45
CA ARG A 194 -6.15 -32.75 9.16
C ARG A 194 -6.42 -32.39 10.61
N ILE A 195 -7.52 -31.69 10.88
CA ILE A 195 -7.94 -31.38 12.27
C ILE A 195 -8.25 -32.67 13.04
N LYS A 196 -8.95 -33.63 12.43
CA LYS A 196 -9.24 -34.93 13.08
C LYS A 196 -7.97 -35.70 13.44
N GLY A 197 -6.97 -35.71 12.56
CA GLY A 197 -5.73 -36.46 12.76
C GLY A 197 -4.70 -35.76 13.65
N ALA A 198 -4.54 -34.44 13.52
CA ALA A 198 -3.45 -33.67 14.13
C ALA A 198 -3.92 -32.50 15.00
N GLY A 199 -5.23 -32.29 15.16
CA GLY A 199 -5.81 -31.19 15.95
C GLY A 199 -5.77 -29.81 15.27
N ARG A 200 -5.18 -29.70 14.07
CA ARG A 200 -5.03 -28.43 13.32
C ARG A 200 -5.10 -28.64 11.81
N PRO A 201 -5.61 -27.65 11.04
CA PRO A 201 -5.73 -27.78 9.58
C PRO A 201 -4.44 -27.39 8.84
N ILE A 202 -3.58 -26.61 9.50
CA ILE A 202 -2.33 -26.05 8.98
C ILE A 202 -1.21 -26.21 10.00
N ARG A 203 0.03 -26.15 9.53
CA ARG A 203 1.22 -26.15 10.39
C ARG A 203 1.20 -24.92 11.29
N VAL A 204 1.66 -25.10 12.53
CA VAL A 204 1.86 -23.97 13.46
C VAL A 204 2.86 -23.00 12.82
N ALA A 205 2.56 -21.70 12.89
CA ALA A 205 3.49 -20.68 12.43
C ALA A 205 4.81 -20.79 13.19
N SER A 206 5.91 -20.91 12.46
CA SER A 206 7.26 -20.95 13.01
C SER A 206 7.98 -19.64 12.65
N ASP A 207 8.18 -18.79 13.66
CA ASP A 207 8.98 -17.57 13.57
C ASP A 207 8.47 -16.46 12.64
N TYR A 208 7.18 -16.46 12.26
CA TYR A 208 6.54 -15.36 11.53
C TYR A 208 5.20 -14.94 12.13
N TRP A 209 4.79 -13.72 11.79
CA TRP A 209 3.51 -13.11 12.15
C TRP A 209 2.50 -13.11 10.99
N LEU A 210 3.00 -12.90 9.77
CA LEU A 210 2.23 -12.93 8.53
C LEU A 210 3.03 -13.65 7.45
N GLN A 211 2.39 -14.56 6.73
CA GLN A 211 2.94 -15.18 5.53
C GLN A 211 1.91 -15.13 4.40
N THR A 212 2.31 -14.68 3.22
CA THR A 212 1.41 -14.49 2.09
C THR A 212 2.04 -14.97 0.79
N GLU A 213 1.27 -15.64 -0.06
CA GLU A 213 1.63 -16.05 -1.42
C GLU A 213 0.60 -15.43 -2.37
N LEU A 214 1.05 -14.70 -3.40
CA LEU A 214 0.19 -13.99 -4.35
C LEU A 214 0.62 -14.28 -5.78
N ASN A 215 -0.31 -14.79 -6.59
CA ASN A 215 -0.15 -14.87 -8.04
C ASN A 215 -0.64 -13.56 -8.69
N LEU A 216 0.10 -12.47 -8.49
CA LEU A 216 -0.27 -11.15 -8.99
C LEU A 216 -0.49 -11.09 -10.51
N PRO A 217 0.26 -11.81 -11.38
CA PRO A 217 -0.05 -11.87 -12.81
C PRO A 217 -1.50 -12.31 -13.11
N ARG A 218 -2.04 -13.24 -12.32
CA ARG A 218 -3.41 -13.74 -12.48
C ARG A 218 -4.44 -12.84 -11.81
N LEU A 219 -4.01 -11.98 -10.88
CA LEU A 219 -4.89 -11.11 -10.09
C LEU A 219 -4.99 -9.68 -10.62
N VAL A 220 -4.33 -9.36 -11.74
CA VAL A 220 -4.30 -7.98 -12.29
C VAL A 220 -5.70 -7.38 -12.42
N ALA A 221 -6.61 -8.08 -13.09
CA ALA A 221 -7.98 -7.60 -13.26
C ALA A 221 -8.80 -7.64 -11.96
N ALA A 222 -8.60 -8.65 -11.11
CA ALA A 222 -9.37 -8.83 -9.88
C ALA A 222 -9.04 -7.80 -8.80
N LEU A 223 -7.83 -7.24 -8.83
CA LEU A 223 -7.32 -6.26 -7.86
C LEU A 223 -7.16 -4.85 -8.46
N ASP A 224 -7.69 -4.61 -9.66
CA ASP A 224 -7.57 -3.35 -10.40
C ASP A 224 -6.10 -2.87 -10.52
N LEU A 225 -5.17 -3.82 -10.69
CA LEU A 225 -3.74 -3.50 -10.80
C LEU A 225 -3.41 -2.94 -12.18
N SER A 226 -2.44 -2.02 -12.23
CA SER A 226 -2.00 -1.43 -13.49
C SER A 226 -1.42 -2.50 -14.43
N PRO A 227 -1.93 -2.64 -15.66
CA PRO A 227 -1.39 -3.58 -16.64
C PRO A 227 -0.02 -3.14 -17.19
N ALA A 228 0.40 -1.89 -16.92
CA ALA A 228 1.71 -1.38 -17.32
C ALA A 228 2.86 -1.95 -16.46
N ILE A 229 2.54 -2.58 -15.33
CA ILE A 229 3.52 -3.19 -14.43
C ILE A 229 3.58 -4.69 -14.69
N GLN A 230 4.80 -5.22 -14.82
CA GLN A 230 5.04 -6.65 -14.86
C GLN A 230 4.93 -7.21 -13.44
N TRP A 231 3.73 -7.64 -13.05
CA TRP A 231 3.47 -8.12 -11.70
C TRP A 231 4.13 -9.50 -11.46
N PRO A 232 4.83 -9.71 -10.33
CA PRO A 232 5.48 -10.98 -10.03
C PRO A 232 4.55 -11.95 -9.29
N HIS A 233 4.85 -13.25 -9.33
CA HIS A 233 4.45 -14.10 -8.22
C HIS A 233 5.25 -13.68 -6.97
N ALA A 234 4.55 -13.40 -5.86
CA ALA A 234 5.15 -12.82 -4.67
C ALA A 234 4.91 -13.69 -3.43
N GLU A 235 5.98 -13.97 -2.70
CA GLU A 235 5.95 -14.67 -1.41
C GLU A 235 6.46 -13.70 -0.33
N LEU A 236 5.59 -13.27 0.58
CA LEU A 236 5.90 -12.38 1.69
C LEU A 236 5.96 -13.16 3.01
N SER A 237 6.95 -12.85 3.83
CA SER A 237 7.00 -13.21 5.25
C SER A 237 7.33 -11.99 6.10
N VAL A 238 6.60 -11.79 7.20
CA VAL A 238 6.82 -10.72 8.17
C VAL A 238 7.09 -11.33 9.52
N ILE A 239 8.24 -11.00 10.09
CA ILE A 239 8.67 -11.47 11.40
C ILE A 239 8.96 -10.29 12.33
N GLY A 240 8.72 -10.44 13.62
CA GLY A 240 9.20 -9.47 14.61
C GLY A 240 10.67 -9.70 14.94
N LYS A 241 11.46 -8.63 15.08
CA LYS A 241 12.86 -8.70 15.56
C LYS A 241 13.23 -7.46 16.37
N GLY A 242 13.41 -7.63 17.68
CA GLY A 242 13.72 -6.52 18.59
C GLY A 242 12.62 -5.46 18.54
N GLU A 243 12.96 -4.21 18.24
CA GLU A 243 11.97 -3.14 18.10
C GLU A 243 11.24 -3.12 16.75
N ASN A 244 11.73 -3.84 15.74
CA ASN A 244 11.30 -3.71 14.35
C ASN A 244 10.55 -4.96 13.85
N LEU A 245 9.89 -4.80 12.72
CA LEU A 245 9.52 -5.85 11.80
C LEU A 245 10.65 -6.08 10.79
N ARG A 246 10.80 -7.33 10.39
CA ARG A 246 11.55 -7.71 9.19
C ARG A 246 10.60 -8.33 8.18
N SER A 247 10.38 -7.62 7.08
CA SER A 247 9.60 -8.11 5.94
C SER A 247 10.56 -8.67 4.89
N SER A 248 10.28 -9.87 4.39
CA SER A 248 11.05 -10.47 3.30
C SER A 248 10.08 -10.83 2.18
N VAL A 249 10.40 -10.46 0.95
CA VAL A 249 9.57 -10.78 -0.23
C VAL A 249 10.43 -11.44 -1.29
N ARG A 250 10.03 -12.62 -1.75
CA ARG A 250 10.56 -13.21 -2.97
C ARG A 250 9.62 -12.89 -4.12
N MET A 251 10.16 -12.38 -5.23
CA MET A 251 9.40 -11.96 -6.40
C MET A 251 9.92 -12.68 -7.64
N VAL A 252 9.05 -13.44 -8.30
CA VAL A 252 9.35 -14.13 -9.57
C VAL A 252 8.54 -13.52 -10.70
N PHE A 253 9.23 -12.86 -11.62
CA PHE A 253 8.62 -12.15 -12.74
C PHE A 253 8.41 -13.08 -13.95
N PRO A 254 7.32 -12.88 -14.73
CA PRO A 254 7.09 -13.63 -15.98
C PRO A 254 8.22 -13.42 -17.00
N GLU A 255 8.74 -12.19 -17.07
CA GLU A 255 9.77 -11.75 -18.02
C GLU A 255 10.96 -11.10 -17.30
N PRO A 256 12.13 -10.97 -17.95
CA PRO A 256 13.27 -10.28 -17.37
C PRO A 256 12.96 -8.81 -17.10
N VAL A 257 13.10 -8.39 -15.85
CA VAL A 257 12.84 -7.00 -15.39
C VAL A 257 14.10 -6.30 -14.89
N THR A 258 15.25 -6.95 -14.94
CA THR A 258 16.54 -6.39 -14.50
C THR A 258 17.41 -6.06 -15.70
N GLY A 259 17.84 -4.81 -15.81
CA GLY A 259 18.86 -4.35 -16.75
C GLY A 259 20.29 -4.64 -16.26
N PRO A 260 21.30 -4.09 -16.94
CA PRO A 260 22.70 -4.20 -16.51
C PRO A 260 22.91 -3.67 -15.09
N LEU A 261 23.73 -4.35 -14.29
CA LEU A 261 24.10 -3.96 -12.93
C LEU A 261 25.55 -3.46 -12.89
N ASP A 262 25.80 -2.38 -13.64
CA ASP A 262 27.11 -1.73 -13.68
C ASP A 262 27.51 -1.22 -12.28
N PRO A 263 28.81 -1.03 -12.00
CA PRO A 263 29.27 -0.50 -10.71
C PRO A 263 28.55 0.80 -10.33
N TRP A 264 28.21 0.94 -9.04
CA TRP A 264 27.52 2.12 -8.53
C TRP A 264 28.33 3.39 -8.78
N ASN A 265 27.75 4.34 -9.52
CA ASN A 265 28.30 5.68 -9.74
C ASN A 265 27.43 6.75 -9.04
N ILE A 266 27.43 6.73 -7.70
CA ILE A 266 26.59 7.60 -6.88
C ILE A 266 27.13 9.05 -6.95
N PRO A 267 26.32 10.05 -7.36
CA PRO A 267 26.82 11.40 -7.61
C PRO A 267 27.02 12.20 -6.31
N THR A 268 28.11 11.91 -5.59
CA THR A 268 28.43 12.48 -4.28
C THR A 268 28.73 13.99 -4.31
N ASN A 269 28.89 14.60 -5.48
CA ASN A 269 29.06 16.04 -5.64
C ASN A 269 27.74 16.83 -5.58
N VAL A 270 26.58 16.18 -5.76
CA VAL A 270 25.26 16.84 -5.69
C VAL A 270 24.41 16.37 -4.52
N ILE A 271 24.68 15.17 -3.99
CA ILE A 271 24.04 14.64 -2.78
C ILE A 271 24.81 15.18 -1.58
N ASN A 272 24.15 15.98 -0.74
CA ASN A 272 24.78 16.64 0.40
C ASN A 272 23.98 16.41 1.69
N ASP A 273 24.68 16.29 2.80
CA ASP A 273 24.10 16.17 4.15
C ASP A 273 23.62 17.55 4.69
N PRO A 274 22.56 17.66 5.54
CA PRO A 274 21.80 16.61 6.24
C PRO A 274 20.78 15.84 5.40
N LEU A 275 20.95 14.52 5.30
CA LEU A 275 19.98 13.62 4.65
C LEU A 275 18.95 13.08 5.63
N VAL A 276 17.69 13.02 5.18
CA VAL A 276 16.60 12.32 5.88
C VAL A 276 16.07 11.14 5.09
N SER A 277 16.42 11.03 3.81
CA SER A 277 16.31 9.78 3.04
C SER A 277 17.33 9.71 1.92
N PHE A 278 17.64 8.48 1.52
CA PHE A 278 18.42 8.18 0.33
C PHE A 278 17.91 6.89 -0.32
N THR A 279 17.64 6.97 -1.60
CA THR A 279 17.23 5.86 -2.45
C THR A 279 18.19 5.77 -3.63
N ALA A 280 18.69 4.58 -3.92
CA ALA A 280 19.49 4.29 -5.10
C ALA A 280 18.94 3.06 -5.81
N ALA A 281 18.72 3.17 -7.10
CA ALA A 281 18.28 2.07 -7.95
C ALA A 281 19.19 1.97 -9.18
N ARG A 282 19.55 0.75 -9.59
CA ARG A 282 20.29 0.46 -10.84
C ARG A 282 19.69 -0.75 -11.54
N GLY A 283 19.94 -0.91 -12.83
CA GLY A 283 19.32 -1.98 -13.62
C GLY A 283 17.81 -1.76 -13.82
N VAL A 284 17.30 -0.55 -13.61
CA VAL A 284 15.86 -0.24 -13.63
C VAL A 284 15.36 0.31 -14.96
N SER A 285 16.22 0.38 -15.98
CA SER A 285 15.81 0.79 -17.33
C SER A 285 14.61 0.01 -17.91
N PRO A 286 14.39 -1.30 -17.63
CA PRO A 286 13.16 -1.99 -18.05
C PRO A 286 11.87 -1.36 -17.52
N TRP A 287 11.90 -0.80 -16.31
CA TRP A 287 10.75 -0.19 -15.64
C TRP A 287 10.44 1.21 -16.20
N PHE A 288 11.47 1.92 -16.66
CA PHE A 288 11.33 3.28 -17.20
C PHE A 288 11.18 3.34 -18.72
N ARG A 289 11.41 2.23 -19.44
CA ARG A 289 11.33 2.18 -20.91
C ARG A 289 9.99 2.65 -21.46
N ASN A 290 8.89 2.36 -20.75
CA ASN A 290 7.52 2.75 -21.13
C ASN A 290 7.00 3.98 -20.37
N CYS A 291 7.87 4.73 -19.68
CA CYS A 291 7.46 5.93 -18.97
C CYS A 291 7.06 7.03 -19.97
N ALA A 292 5.75 7.23 -20.13
CA ALA A 292 5.18 8.21 -21.07
C ALA A 292 5.76 9.61 -20.86
N LEU A 293 5.95 10.02 -19.59
CA LEU A 293 6.51 11.34 -19.26
C LEU A 293 7.94 11.51 -19.81
N LEU A 294 8.83 10.54 -19.59
CA LEU A 294 10.22 10.61 -20.09
C LEU A 294 10.25 10.62 -21.62
N GLN A 295 9.43 9.79 -22.27
CA GLN A 295 9.34 9.73 -23.73
C GLN A 295 8.82 11.04 -24.31
N GLN A 296 7.72 11.58 -23.77
CA GLN A 296 7.10 12.80 -24.26
C GLN A 296 7.97 14.04 -24.02
N LEU A 297 8.73 14.10 -22.92
CA LEU A 297 9.72 15.15 -22.69
C LEU A 297 11.00 14.98 -23.52
N GLY A 298 11.20 13.85 -24.21
CA GLY A 298 12.42 13.58 -24.97
C GLY A 298 13.64 13.27 -24.08
N LEU A 299 13.41 12.84 -22.84
CA LEU A 299 14.44 12.44 -21.88
C LEU A 299 14.74 10.94 -22.06
N THR A 300 15.21 10.59 -23.25
CA THR A 300 15.57 9.22 -23.65
C THR A 300 17.07 9.07 -23.89
N PRO A 301 17.67 7.87 -23.74
CA PRO A 301 17.04 6.60 -23.32
C PRO A 301 16.58 6.63 -21.86
N ALA A 302 15.76 5.64 -21.48
CA ALA A 302 15.32 5.48 -20.10
C ALA A 302 16.53 5.23 -19.18
N PRO A 303 16.59 5.88 -18.00
CA PRO A 303 17.73 5.75 -17.10
C PRO A 303 17.84 4.32 -16.58
N ASN A 304 19.06 3.80 -16.54
CA ASN A 304 19.35 2.54 -15.87
C ASN A 304 19.58 2.73 -14.38
N ASP A 305 20.06 3.92 -13.98
CA ASP A 305 20.37 4.29 -12.61
C ASP A 305 19.56 5.52 -12.21
N VAL A 306 18.98 5.50 -11.01
CA VAL A 306 18.21 6.59 -10.45
C VAL A 306 18.56 6.74 -8.98
N PHE A 307 18.85 7.98 -8.57
CA PHE A 307 19.12 8.35 -7.20
C PHE A 307 18.04 9.33 -6.74
N LEU A 308 17.43 9.09 -5.59
CA LEU A 308 16.53 10.03 -4.93
C LEU A 308 17.06 10.31 -3.54
N TRP A 309 16.92 11.55 -3.08
CA TRP A 309 17.26 11.88 -1.70
C TRP A 309 16.37 12.99 -1.20
N ALA A 310 16.22 13.05 0.11
CA ALA A 310 15.60 14.17 0.77
C ALA A 310 16.52 14.72 1.85
N GLN A 311 16.50 16.04 1.97
CA GLN A 311 17.18 16.74 3.04
C GLN A 311 16.18 17.15 4.10
N GLY A 312 16.66 17.28 5.33
CA GLY A 312 15.83 17.83 6.39
C GLY A 312 16.62 18.37 7.55
N ARG A 313 15.99 19.25 8.32
CA ARG A 313 16.61 19.95 9.45
C ARG A 313 15.96 19.57 10.77
N LYS A 314 16.78 19.38 11.81
CA LYS A 314 16.29 19.34 13.20
C LYS A 314 16.35 20.73 13.83
N PRO A 315 15.35 21.12 14.65
CA PRO A 315 14.12 20.38 14.92
C PRO A 315 13.14 20.44 13.73
N LEU A 316 12.29 19.42 13.54
CA LEU A 316 11.44 19.24 12.34
C LEU A 316 10.52 20.43 12.02
N GLN A 317 10.19 21.25 13.02
CA GLN A 317 9.41 22.47 12.83
C GLN A 317 10.13 23.51 11.94
N ARG A 318 11.45 23.37 11.76
CA ARG A 318 12.26 24.18 10.84
C ARG A 318 12.56 23.47 9.53
N ASP A 319 11.97 22.30 9.31
CA ASP A 319 12.19 21.53 8.10
C ASP A 319 11.44 22.14 6.90
N VAL A 320 12.05 22.03 5.72
CA VAL A 320 11.41 22.43 4.46
C VAL A 320 10.97 21.15 3.76
N PRO A 321 9.67 20.80 3.79
CA PRO A 321 9.23 19.44 3.44
C PRO A 321 9.36 19.09 1.96
N PHE A 322 9.77 20.06 1.15
CA PHE A 322 9.88 19.97 -0.31
C PHE A 322 11.32 19.76 -0.78
N GLN A 323 12.30 19.62 0.13
CA GLN A 323 13.69 19.30 -0.22
C GLN A 323 13.85 17.82 -0.60
N THR A 324 13.13 17.39 -1.63
CA THR A 324 13.22 16.07 -2.26
C THR A 324 13.77 16.24 -3.68
N PHE A 325 14.77 15.43 -4.01
CA PHE A 325 15.58 15.55 -5.20
C PHE A 325 15.71 14.21 -5.93
N ILE A 326 16.10 14.29 -7.20
CA ILE A 326 16.36 13.14 -8.07
C ILE A 326 17.60 13.43 -8.91
N ALA A 327 18.38 12.38 -9.21
CA ALA A 327 19.43 12.41 -10.20
C ALA A 327 19.43 11.12 -11.03
N PHE A 328 19.70 11.24 -12.33
CA PHE A 328 19.89 10.08 -13.21
C PHE A 328 20.81 10.41 -14.39
N PRO A 329 21.57 9.45 -14.92
CA PRO A 329 22.41 9.65 -16.09
C PRO A 329 21.60 9.96 -17.35
N LEU A 330 22.04 10.96 -18.10
CA LEU A 330 21.46 11.29 -19.40
C LEU A 330 22.50 11.97 -20.28
N LYS A 331 22.86 11.32 -21.38
CA LYS A 331 23.72 11.92 -22.41
C LYS A 331 23.06 13.13 -23.07
N ASP A 332 23.82 14.17 -23.35
CA ASP A 332 23.40 15.45 -23.93
C ASP A 332 22.35 16.15 -23.05
N ALA A 333 22.56 16.10 -21.72
CA ALA A 333 21.56 16.51 -20.72
C ALA A 333 21.07 17.94 -20.96
N ALA A 334 21.98 18.90 -21.14
CA ALA A 334 21.64 20.31 -21.35
C ALA A 334 20.75 20.52 -22.59
N SER A 335 21.15 19.95 -23.74
CA SER A 335 20.41 20.07 -25.00
C SER A 335 19.06 19.34 -24.97
N LYS A 336 18.95 18.23 -24.23
CA LYS A 336 17.67 17.53 -24.05
C LYS A 336 16.72 18.30 -23.13
N LEU A 337 17.23 18.84 -22.02
CA LEU A 337 16.42 19.65 -21.11
C LEU A 337 15.93 20.94 -21.76
N GLN A 338 16.76 21.59 -22.59
CA GLN A 338 16.33 22.77 -23.35
C GLN A 338 15.18 22.42 -24.31
N ARG A 339 15.29 21.31 -25.06
CA ARG A 339 14.20 20.83 -25.95
C ARG A 339 12.96 20.36 -25.19
N ALA A 340 13.10 19.99 -23.92
CA ALA A 340 11.99 19.56 -23.09
C ALA A 340 11.08 20.73 -22.69
N GLU A 341 11.56 21.99 -22.73
CA GLU A 341 10.75 23.18 -22.48
C GLU A 341 9.51 23.24 -23.40
N ASP A 342 9.73 23.17 -24.71
CA ASP A 342 8.66 23.21 -25.73
C ASP A 342 7.66 22.06 -25.56
N ARG A 343 8.09 20.96 -24.94
CA ARG A 343 7.30 19.74 -24.74
C ARG A 343 6.60 19.70 -23.39
N ALA A 344 7.06 20.47 -22.40
CA ALA A 344 6.56 20.40 -21.03
C ALA A 344 5.18 21.05 -20.88
N ALA A 345 4.93 22.18 -21.56
CA ALA A 345 3.69 22.93 -21.39
C ALA A 345 2.41 22.15 -21.76
N PRO A 346 2.34 21.40 -22.88
CA PRO A 346 1.18 20.56 -23.20
C PRO A 346 0.97 19.41 -22.22
N LEU A 347 2.05 18.84 -21.67
CA LEU A 347 1.99 17.66 -20.79
C LEU A 347 1.51 18.00 -19.39
N LEU A 348 1.90 19.17 -18.89
CA LEU A 348 1.53 19.66 -17.57
C LEU A 348 0.22 20.45 -17.59
N GLY A 349 -0.26 20.81 -18.78
CA GLY A 349 -1.39 21.70 -19.01
C GLY A 349 -2.78 21.10 -18.75
N THR A 350 -3.01 19.80 -18.93
CA THR A 350 -4.41 19.30 -18.98
C THR A 350 -5.15 19.30 -17.64
N ASN A 351 -4.44 19.21 -16.51
CA ASN A 351 -5.06 19.24 -15.16
C ASN A 351 -4.88 20.58 -14.44
N TRP A 352 -3.85 21.36 -14.77
CA TRP A 352 -3.41 22.53 -13.99
C TRP A 352 -3.52 23.85 -14.77
N GLN A 353 -4.26 23.88 -15.87
CA GLN A 353 -4.50 25.08 -16.69
C GLN A 353 -5.51 26.06 -16.07
N ARG A 354 -6.50 25.58 -15.31
CA ARG A 354 -7.57 26.44 -14.74
C ARG A 354 -7.08 27.54 -13.76
N PRO A 355 -5.93 27.42 -13.06
CA PRO A 355 -5.40 28.47 -12.18
C PRO A 355 -4.12 29.18 -12.68
N GLY A 356 -3.68 29.03 -13.93
CA GLY A 356 -2.46 29.71 -14.43
C GLY A 356 -1.13 29.17 -13.85
N LEU A 357 -1.15 27.97 -13.27
CA LEU A 357 -0.04 27.33 -12.54
C LEU A 357 0.98 26.59 -13.43
N THR A 358 1.01 26.85 -14.74
CA THR A 358 1.71 26.02 -15.74
C THR A 358 2.74 26.80 -16.56
N GLN A 359 3.60 27.58 -15.90
CA GLN A 359 4.70 28.27 -16.56
C GLN A 359 6.01 27.51 -16.39
N VAL A 360 6.28 26.57 -17.29
CA VAL A 360 7.62 26.00 -17.42
C VAL A 360 8.45 26.90 -18.32
N SER A 361 9.69 27.16 -17.93
CA SER A 361 10.61 27.97 -18.74
C SER A 361 12.04 27.48 -18.63
N TRP A 362 12.86 27.82 -19.62
CA TRP A 362 14.30 27.64 -19.61
C TRP A 362 15.00 28.89 -19.10
N LEU A 363 15.92 28.72 -18.15
CA LEU A 363 16.81 29.78 -17.69
C LEU A 363 18.19 29.59 -18.33
N THR A 364 18.47 30.40 -19.33
CA THR A 364 19.73 30.40 -20.10
C THR A 364 20.96 30.52 -19.19
N ASN A 365 20.95 31.47 -18.24
CA ASN A 365 22.10 31.74 -17.36
C ASN A 365 22.44 30.60 -16.39
N ARG A 366 21.51 29.67 -16.12
CA ARG A 366 21.69 28.55 -15.18
C ARG A 366 21.56 27.18 -15.85
N HIS A 367 21.32 27.16 -17.16
CA HIS A 367 20.99 25.96 -17.94
C HIS A 367 19.94 25.07 -17.25
N GLN A 368 18.87 25.67 -16.71
CA GLN A 368 17.87 24.93 -15.95
C GLN A 368 16.47 25.09 -16.55
N LEU A 369 15.76 23.97 -16.63
CA LEU A 369 14.32 23.94 -16.83
C LEU A 369 13.67 24.08 -15.45
N PHE A 370 12.71 24.95 -15.29
CA PHE A 370 12.11 25.19 -13.99
C PHE A 370 10.65 25.63 -14.13
N TRP A 371 9.89 25.38 -13.07
CA TRP A 371 8.46 25.62 -13.05
C TRP A 371 8.13 26.82 -12.15
N ARG A 372 7.57 27.85 -12.77
CA ARG A 372 7.07 29.06 -12.12
C ARG A 372 5.59 28.95 -11.76
N GLY A 373 5.21 29.69 -10.73
CA GLY A 373 3.81 29.94 -10.37
C GLY A 373 3.20 28.93 -9.41
N LEU A 374 3.91 27.85 -9.04
CA LEU A 374 3.42 26.91 -8.05
C LEU A 374 3.58 27.47 -6.62
N PRO A 375 2.55 27.35 -5.75
CA PRO A 375 2.68 27.70 -4.35
C PRO A 375 3.68 26.77 -3.66
N MET A 376 4.55 27.35 -2.82
CA MET A 376 5.50 26.67 -1.92
C MET A 376 6.64 25.86 -2.59
N ILE A 377 6.47 25.40 -3.82
CA ILE A 377 7.46 24.58 -4.55
C ILE A 377 7.98 25.31 -5.78
N THR A 378 9.22 25.00 -6.17
CA THR A 378 9.80 25.45 -7.44
C THR A 378 10.51 24.27 -8.09
N PRO A 379 9.75 23.36 -8.73
CA PRO A 379 10.33 22.23 -9.43
C PRO A 379 11.35 22.67 -10.47
N PHE A 380 12.46 21.92 -10.58
CA PHE A 380 13.51 22.20 -11.54
C PHE A 380 14.19 20.93 -12.04
N LEU A 381 14.79 21.02 -13.22
CA LEU A 381 15.75 20.08 -13.79
C LEU A 381 16.96 20.86 -14.33
N ARG A 382 18.17 20.40 -14.05
CA ARG A 382 19.42 20.99 -14.53
C ARG A 382 20.43 19.91 -14.90
N PRO A 383 21.35 20.16 -15.85
CA PRO A 383 22.46 19.28 -16.09
C PRO A 383 23.46 19.34 -14.91
N ALA A 384 24.14 18.23 -14.67
CA ALA A 384 25.31 18.14 -13.81
C ALA A 384 26.28 17.11 -14.41
N GLU A 385 27.49 17.07 -13.88
CA GLU A 385 28.49 16.08 -14.27
C GLU A 385 29.09 15.44 -13.03
N TYR A 386 29.35 14.13 -13.09
CA TYR A 386 30.07 13.40 -12.05
C TYR A 386 30.95 12.32 -12.67
N GLN A 387 32.26 12.38 -12.41
CA GLN A 387 33.24 11.42 -12.93
C GLN A 387 33.12 11.17 -14.44
N GLY A 388 32.96 12.23 -15.24
CA GLY A 388 32.79 12.15 -16.69
C GLY A 388 31.43 11.65 -17.17
N THR A 389 30.48 11.41 -16.26
CA THR A 389 29.08 11.05 -16.59
C THR A 389 28.19 12.28 -16.52
N GLU A 390 27.50 12.59 -17.63
CA GLU A 390 26.46 13.60 -17.66
C GLU A 390 25.18 13.11 -16.95
N LEU A 391 24.62 13.98 -16.11
CA LEU A 391 23.47 13.71 -15.26
C LEU A 391 22.39 14.77 -15.49
N VAL A 392 21.13 14.37 -15.29
CA VAL A 392 20.05 15.30 -14.95
C VAL A 392 19.88 15.29 -13.44
N VAL A 393 19.81 16.47 -12.83
CA VAL A 393 19.48 16.67 -11.42
C VAL A 393 18.22 17.50 -11.31
N GLY A 394 17.29 17.08 -10.46
CA GLY A 394 16.04 17.79 -10.22
C GLY A 394 15.62 17.79 -8.77
N GLY A 395 14.59 18.56 -8.48
CA GLY A 395 13.94 18.59 -7.17
C GLY A 395 12.68 19.42 -7.17
N LEU A 396 11.92 19.35 -6.08
CA LEU A 396 10.69 20.14 -5.88
C LEU A 396 10.96 21.52 -5.29
N PHE A 397 12.13 21.72 -4.69
CA PHE A 397 12.54 22.97 -4.08
C PHE A 397 14.03 23.20 -4.32
N PRO A 398 14.50 24.45 -4.52
CA PRO A 398 15.91 24.72 -4.77
C PRO A 398 16.81 24.14 -3.67
N PRO A 399 17.94 23.52 -4.02
CA PRO A 399 18.84 22.94 -3.02
C PRO A 399 19.41 24.02 -2.11
N SER A 400 19.55 23.70 -0.83
CA SER A 400 20.34 24.53 0.08
C SER A 400 21.81 24.49 -0.37
N PRO A 401 22.59 25.58 -0.20
CA PRO A 401 24.01 25.62 -0.55
C PRO A 401 24.83 24.84 0.48
N LEU A 402 24.65 23.53 0.49
CA LEU A 402 25.31 22.57 1.39
C LEU A 402 26.52 21.97 0.67
N THR A 403 27.60 21.75 1.41
CA THR A 403 28.86 21.20 0.90
C THR A 403 29.30 19.96 1.66
N ASN A 404 28.54 19.54 2.68
CA ASN A 404 28.87 18.36 3.47
C ASN A 404 28.66 17.11 2.61
N PRO A 405 29.67 16.21 2.54
CA PRO A 405 29.53 14.98 1.79
C PRO A 405 28.43 14.08 2.38
N PRO A 406 27.88 13.14 1.60
CA PRO A 406 26.96 12.15 2.14
C PRO A 406 27.65 11.28 3.20
N PRO A 407 26.91 10.77 4.21
CA PRO A 407 27.49 9.96 5.28
C PRO A 407 28.27 8.74 4.75
N ALA A 408 29.45 8.48 5.32
CA ALA A 408 30.29 7.37 4.88
C ALA A 408 29.62 6.01 5.13
N GLU A 409 28.88 5.88 6.23
CA GLU A 409 28.13 4.68 6.61
C GLU A 409 26.99 4.37 5.62
N LEU A 410 26.46 5.40 4.95
CA LEU A 410 25.49 5.23 3.87
C LEU A 410 26.16 4.69 2.62
N LEU A 411 27.31 5.26 2.24
CA LEU A 411 28.05 4.81 1.06
C LEU A 411 28.61 3.39 1.22
N SER A 412 29.00 3.00 2.43
CA SER A 412 29.49 1.64 2.69
C SER A 412 28.45 0.55 2.47
N GLN A 413 27.15 0.89 2.40
CA GLN A 413 26.09 -0.08 2.08
C GLN A 413 26.17 -0.59 0.64
N PHE A 414 26.90 0.11 -0.23
CA PHE A 414 27.05 -0.23 -1.65
C PHE A 414 28.33 -1.00 -1.96
N SER A 415 29.26 -1.07 -1.00
CA SER A 415 30.51 -1.82 -1.13
C SER A 415 30.23 -3.32 -1.27
N ASP A 416 30.84 -3.96 -2.28
CA ASP A 416 30.74 -5.41 -2.55
C ASP A 416 29.32 -5.96 -2.84
N GLN A 417 28.35 -5.08 -3.12
CA GLN A 417 26.97 -5.47 -3.39
C GLN A 417 26.68 -5.61 -4.89
N SER A 418 27.23 -6.64 -5.55
CA SER A 418 27.06 -6.84 -7.01
C SER A 418 25.64 -7.16 -7.45
N LYS A 419 24.81 -7.73 -6.56
CA LYS A 419 23.41 -8.09 -6.83
C LYS A 419 22.39 -7.02 -6.46
N LEU A 420 22.80 -5.99 -5.72
CA LEU A 420 21.88 -4.96 -5.23
C LEU A 420 21.32 -4.15 -6.41
N VAL A 421 20.00 -4.13 -6.51
CA VAL A 421 19.23 -3.41 -7.54
C VAL A 421 18.63 -2.15 -6.95
N TYR A 422 18.18 -2.20 -5.70
CA TYR A 422 17.53 -1.10 -5.01
C TYR A 422 17.96 -1.05 -3.54
N TYR A 423 18.31 0.14 -3.09
CA TYR A 423 18.51 0.46 -1.68
C TYR A 423 17.69 1.69 -1.34
N ASP A 424 17.01 1.65 -0.21
CA ASP A 424 16.28 2.78 0.34
C ASP A 424 16.51 2.85 1.85
N TRP A 425 16.86 4.03 2.32
CA TRP A 425 16.90 4.38 3.73
C TRP A 425 16.14 5.67 3.94
N GLU A 426 15.33 5.70 4.99
CA GLU A 426 14.70 6.92 5.47
C GLU A 426 14.61 6.98 6.99
N ILE A 427 14.66 8.21 7.50
CA ILE A 427 14.19 8.54 8.84
C ILE A 427 12.66 8.65 8.75
N GLY A 428 11.95 7.64 9.26
CA GLY A 428 10.50 7.50 9.10
C GLY A 428 9.72 8.69 9.64
N GLU A 429 10.12 9.26 10.78
CA GLU A 429 9.52 10.49 11.33
C GLU A 429 9.58 11.65 10.31
N ALA A 430 10.79 11.98 9.84
CA ALA A 430 11.00 13.08 8.92
C ALA A 430 10.31 12.84 7.57
N ARG A 431 10.46 11.65 6.99
CA ARG A 431 9.89 11.36 5.67
C ARG A 431 8.37 11.24 5.69
N LEU A 432 7.78 10.71 6.75
CA LEU A 432 6.33 10.72 6.88
C LEU A 432 5.79 12.15 6.93
N PHE A 433 6.42 13.05 7.69
CA PHE A 433 6.09 14.47 7.71
C PHE A 433 6.15 15.08 6.29
N GLN A 434 7.26 14.89 5.58
CA GLN A 434 7.46 15.45 4.25
C GLN A 434 6.42 14.92 3.24
N TRP A 435 6.19 13.61 3.20
CA TRP A 435 5.19 12.99 2.32
C TRP A 435 3.76 13.42 2.64
N ARG A 436 3.42 13.56 3.92
CA ARG A 436 2.10 14.03 4.35
C ARG A 436 1.84 15.46 3.88
N VAL A 437 2.81 16.36 4.04
CA VAL A 437 2.68 17.75 3.57
C VAL A 437 2.63 17.82 2.04
N MET A 438 3.51 17.09 1.35
CA MET A 438 3.51 17.03 -0.12
C MET A 438 2.19 16.50 -0.68
N ALA A 439 1.62 15.43 -0.08
CA ALA A 439 0.35 14.86 -0.51
C ALA A 439 -0.81 15.86 -0.38
N GLN A 440 -0.84 16.66 0.70
CA GLN A 440 -1.85 17.72 0.88
C GLN A 440 -1.66 18.82 -0.17
N LEU A 441 -0.43 19.28 -0.41
CA LEU A 441 -0.14 20.29 -1.43
C LEU A 441 -0.58 19.82 -2.82
N PHE A 442 -0.22 18.60 -3.23
CA PHE A 442 -0.62 18.07 -4.54
C PHE A 442 -2.13 17.87 -4.65
N ALA A 443 -2.82 17.53 -3.56
CA ALA A 443 -4.28 17.50 -3.54
C ALA A 443 -4.89 18.89 -3.75
N VAL A 444 -4.36 19.94 -3.10
CA VAL A 444 -4.77 21.34 -3.32
C VAL A 444 -4.56 21.74 -4.78
N LEU A 445 -3.36 21.50 -5.32
CA LEU A 445 -3.02 21.85 -6.70
C LEU A 445 -3.90 21.15 -7.74
N ALA A 446 -4.29 19.90 -7.45
CA ALA A 446 -5.16 19.11 -8.31
C ALA A 446 -6.66 19.34 -8.06
N ASN A 447 -7.03 20.24 -7.15
CA ASN A 447 -8.42 20.44 -6.67
C ASN A 447 -9.08 19.11 -6.25
N LYS A 448 -8.35 18.33 -5.45
CA LYS A 448 -8.76 17.03 -4.93
C LYS A 448 -9.00 17.10 -3.41
N PRO A 449 -9.89 16.26 -2.86
CA PRO A 449 -10.09 16.20 -1.43
C PRO A 449 -8.80 15.80 -0.70
N GLN A 450 -8.64 16.42 0.47
CA GLN A 450 -7.47 16.33 1.33
C GLN A 450 -7.75 15.43 2.53
N PHE A 451 -6.69 15.04 3.23
CA PHE A 451 -6.85 14.50 4.56
C PHE A 451 -7.44 15.55 5.50
N THR A 452 -8.38 15.13 6.35
CA THR A 452 -9.04 16.00 7.32
C THR A 452 -8.87 15.43 8.73
N THR A 453 -8.98 16.28 9.75
CA THR A 453 -8.97 15.85 11.16
C THR A 453 -10.31 15.24 11.61
N ASN A 454 -11.34 15.31 10.75
CA ASN A 454 -12.66 14.75 11.03
C ASN A 454 -12.71 13.23 10.80
N THR A 455 -11.80 12.70 10.00
CA THR A 455 -11.62 11.26 9.79
C THR A 455 -10.45 10.73 10.62
N ALA A 456 -10.34 9.40 10.78
CA ALA A 456 -9.35 8.80 11.66
C ALA A 456 -7.91 8.75 11.08
N GLY A 457 -7.76 8.84 9.75
CA GLY A 457 -6.47 8.64 9.07
C GLY A 457 -5.43 9.72 9.34
N LEU A 458 -5.79 11.01 9.27
CA LEU A 458 -4.84 12.09 9.54
C LEU A 458 -4.38 12.12 11.02
N PRO A 459 -5.28 12.04 12.02
CA PRO A 459 -4.88 11.89 13.41
C PRO A 459 -3.95 10.70 13.64
N TRP A 460 -4.22 9.56 13.00
CA TRP A 460 -3.38 8.36 13.10
C TRP A 460 -1.96 8.59 12.56
N LEU A 461 -1.83 9.18 11.36
CA LEU A 461 -0.52 9.53 10.81
C LEU A 461 0.26 10.49 11.72
N MET A 462 -0.40 11.52 12.27
CA MET A 462 0.24 12.49 13.17
C MET A 462 0.68 11.87 14.50
N ALA A 463 -0.08 10.92 15.04
CA ALA A 463 0.25 10.27 16.31
C ALA A 463 1.41 9.27 16.19
N MET A 464 1.55 8.59 15.04
CA MET A 464 2.66 7.66 14.82
C MET A 464 3.96 8.36 14.43
N GLU A 465 3.88 9.49 13.71
CA GLU A 465 5.03 10.18 13.10
C GLU A 465 6.23 10.32 14.06
N PRO A 466 6.10 10.88 15.28
CA PRO A 466 7.22 11.05 16.20
C PRO A 466 7.76 9.74 16.81
N LYS A 467 7.15 8.59 16.50
CA LYS A 467 7.52 7.27 17.03
C LYS A 467 8.26 6.41 16.00
N LEU A 468 8.34 6.86 14.75
CA LEU A 468 8.99 6.14 13.67
C LEU A 468 10.49 6.43 13.65
N GLY A 469 11.28 5.36 13.52
CA GLY A 469 12.73 5.43 13.41
C GLY A 469 13.18 5.20 11.97
N ASN A 470 14.37 4.63 11.81
CA ASN A 470 14.88 4.29 10.48
C ASN A 470 14.10 3.14 9.85
N THR A 471 13.76 3.29 8.57
CA THR A 471 13.32 2.22 7.69
C THR A 471 14.42 1.99 6.64
N VAL A 472 14.75 0.72 6.39
CA VAL A 472 15.71 0.32 5.36
C VAL A 472 15.07 -0.76 4.50
N THR A 473 15.12 -0.59 3.18
CA THR A 473 14.66 -1.58 2.19
C THR A 473 15.80 -1.89 1.22
N GLU A 474 16.08 -3.16 1.04
CA GLU A 474 17.08 -3.66 0.09
C GLU A 474 16.40 -4.62 -0.87
N ILE A 475 16.70 -4.51 -2.17
CA ILE A 475 16.28 -5.47 -3.19
C ILE A 475 17.50 -5.94 -3.96
N THR A 476 17.70 -7.25 -4.00
CA THR A 476 18.75 -7.91 -4.79
C THR A 476 18.14 -8.70 -5.93
N ALA A 477 18.80 -8.76 -7.08
CA ALA A 477 18.44 -9.66 -8.17
C ALA A 477 19.30 -10.92 -8.13
N ASP A 478 18.67 -12.07 -7.93
CA ASP A 478 19.34 -13.38 -8.03
C ASP A 478 19.40 -13.87 -9.48
N SER A 479 18.47 -13.39 -10.31
CA SER A 479 18.49 -13.53 -11.76
C SER A 479 17.74 -12.36 -12.41
N PRO A 480 17.76 -12.19 -13.75
CA PRO A 480 16.99 -11.15 -14.41
C PRO A 480 15.47 -11.17 -14.14
N LYS A 481 14.93 -12.31 -13.66
CA LYS A 481 13.51 -12.54 -13.36
C LYS A 481 13.21 -12.72 -11.87
N GLU A 482 14.20 -12.71 -11.00
CA GLU A 482 14.00 -13.05 -9.59
C GLU A 482 14.63 -12.00 -8.69
N TRP A 483 13.77 -11.35 -7.91
CA TRP A 483 14.16 -10.34 -6.93
C TRP A 483 13.84 -10.81 -5.52
N SER A 484 14.74 -10.48 -4.60
CA SER A 484 14.61 -10.72 -3.17
C SER A 484 14.64 -9.37 -2.46
N LEU A 485 13.54 -9.02 -1.80
CA LEU A 485 13.41 -7.81 -0.98
C LEU A 485 13.55 -8.17 0.49
N VAL A 486 14.33 -7.38 1.23
CA VAL A 486 14.35 -7.39 2.70
C VAL A 486 14.13 -5.97 3.20
N ARG A 487 13.24 -5.81 4.17
CA ARG A 487 12.97 -4.54 4.84
C ARG A 487 13.06 -4.68 6.34
N LYS A 488 13.70 -3.70 6.98
CA LYS A 488 13.63 -3.44 8.43
C LYS A 488 12.85 -2.15 8.64
N SER A 489 11.75 -2.20 9.39
CA SER A 489 10.94 -1.01 9.73
C SER A 489 10.12 -1.24 11.00
N GLN A 490 9.59 -0.19 11.62
CA GLN A 490 8.82 -0.34 12.87
C GLN A 490 7.38 -0.83 12.64
N ILE A 491 6.78 -0.52 11.48
CA ILE A 491 5.37 -0.84 11.15
C ILE A 491 5.20 -1.55 9.79
N GLY A 492 6.28 -1.88 9.10
CA GLY A 492 6.26 -2.60 7.81
C GLY A 492 6.34 -1.70 6.57
N PHE A 493 6.08 -0.40 6.72
CA PHE A 493 5.94 0.55 5.62
C PHE A 493 6.94 1.72 5.69
N THR A 494 7.25 2.31 4.54
CA THR A 494 7.93 3.63 4.44
C THR A 494 6.93 4.78 4.64
N GLY A 495 7.41 6.02 4.77
CA GLY A 495 6.58 7.20 4.94
C GLY A 495 5.62 7.44 3.77
N VAL A 496 6.06 7.22 2.53
CA VAL A 496 5.19 7.33 1.35
C VAL A 496 4.14 6.23 1.31
N GLU A 497 4.53 5.00 1.67
CA GLU A 497 3.62 3.86 1.73
C GLU A 497 2.57 4.05 2.83
N LEU A 498 2.92 4.63 3.97
CA LEU A 498 1.97 4.98 5.04
C LEU A 498 0.95 6.02 4.57
N VAL A 499 1.38 7.06 3.86
CA VAL A 499 0.46 8.04 3.27
C VAL A 499 -0.48 7.37 2.26
N ALA A 500 0.05 6.52 1.38
CA ALA A 500 -0.75 5.81 0.38
C ALA A 500 -1.73 4.81 1.02
N LEU A 501 -1.28 4.04 2.02
CA LEU A 501 -2.09 3.13 2.81
C LEU A 501 -3.25 3.88 3.47
N THR A 502 -2.97 5.00 4.15
CA THR A 502 -4.02 5.82 4.76
C THR A 502 -5.02 6.32 3.73
N ARG A 503 -4.56 6.82 2.58
CA ARG A 503 -5.48 7.27 1.51
C ARG A 503 -6.36 6.13 1.00
N TRP A 504 -5.81 4.94 0.83
CA TRP A 504 -6.57 3.77 0.40
C TRP A 504 -7.60 3.36 1.44
N LEU A 505 -7.20 3.23 2.71
CA LEU A 505 -8.11 2.87 3.80
C LEU A 505 -9.19 3.95 4.04
N GLU A 506 -8.89 5.22 3.76
CA GLU A 506 -9.87 6.32 3.84
C GLU A 506 -10.69 6.49 2.55
N SER A 507 -10.32 5.84 1.45
CA SER A 507 -10.98 6.04 0.16
C SER A 507 -12.46 5.67 0.18
N ILE A 508 -13.30 6.43 -0.53
CA ILE A 508 -14.72 6.12 -0.69
C ILE A 508 -14.97 4.80 -1.43
N HIS A 509 -13.97 4.31 -2.16
CA HIS A 509 -14.04 3.05 -2.92
C HIS A 509 -13.43 1.86 -2.16
N PHE A 510 -12.94 2.07 -0.93
CA PHE A 510 -12.39 0.98 -0.12
C PHE A 510 -13.43 -0.14 0.08
N PRO A 511 -13.09 -1.43 -0.10
CA PRO A 511 -11.73 -1.99 -0.24
C PRO A 511 -11.18 -2.12 -1.67
N ARG A 512 -11.86 -1.61 -2.71
CA ARG A 512 -11.25 -1.54 -4.05
C ARG A 512 -10.00 -0.64 -4.02
N LEU A 513 -9.05 -0.91 -4.91
CA LEU A 513 -7.85 -0.11 -5.01
C LEU A 513 -8.23 1.29 -5.52
N GLY A 514 -8.03 2.30 -4.69
CA GLY A 514 -8.38 3.68 -4.98
C GLY A 514 -7.84 4.62 -3.91
N PHE A 515 -7.60 5.88 -4.29
CA PHE A 515 -7.02 6.90 -3.40
C PHE A 515 -7.90 8.16 -3.31
N GLU A 516 -9.15 8.06 -3.78
CA GLU A 516 -10.13 9.13 -3.75
C GLU A 516 -10.72 9.25 -2.35
N LEU A 517 -10.43 10.37 -1.69
CA LEU A 517 -10.92 10.66 -0.35
C LEU A 517 -12.35 11.21 -0.41
N PRO A 518 -13.14 11.08 0.69
CA PRO A 518 -14.45 11.70 0.78
C PRO A 518 -14.33 13.22 0.51
N PRO A 519 -15.32 13.82 -0.18
CA PRO A 519 -15.32 15.27 -0.35
C PRO A 519 -15.36 15.95 1.02
N ASP A 520 -14.69 17.09 1.14
CA ASP A 520 -14.82 17.93 2.32
C ASP A 520 -16.31 18.24 2.48
N ARG A 521 -16.89 17.90 3.64
CA ARG A 521 -18.23 18.40 3.96
C ARG A 521 -18.15 19.91 3.84
N ALA A 522 -18.97 20.51 2.97
CA ALA A 522 -19.09 21.95 2.92
C ALA A 522 -19.33 22.41 4.36
N LEU A 523 -18.45 23.28 4.88
CA LEU A 523 -18.74 24.01 6.11
C LEU A 523 -20.12 24.60 5.88
N GLN A 524 -21.13 24.17 6.65
CA GLN A 524 -22.39 24.90 6.63
C GLN A 524 -22.00 26.35 6.94
N PRO A 525 -22.35 27.32 6.07
CA PRO A 525 -22.08 28.70 6.38
C PRO A 525 -22.68 28.91 7.76
N ALA A 526 -21.86 29.33 8.72
CA ALA A 526 -22.36 29.76 10.02
C ALA A 526 -23.55 30.67 9.72
N SER A 527 -24.75 30.29 10.16
CA SER A 527 -25.94 31.12 9.99
C SER A 527 -25.51 32.53 10.35
N MET A 528 -25.48 33.41 9.36
CA MET A 528 -25.14 34.80 9.58
C MET A 528 -26.07 35.27 10.68
N VAL A 529 -25.51 35.55 11.86
CA VAL A 529 -26.21 36.31 12.88
C VAL A 529 -26.68 37.58 12.16
N PRO A 530 -27.99 37.87 12.11
CA PRO A 530 -28.47 39.04 11.41
C PRO A 530 -27.75 40.28 11.95
N PRO A 531 -27.32 41.22 11.08
CA PRO A 531 -26.74 42.46 11.56
C PRO A 531 -27.73 43.14 12.52
N PRO A 532 -27.25 43.74 13.63
CA PRO A 532 -28.13 44.43 14.55
C PRO A 532 -28.90 45.52 13.79
N ALA A 533 -30.23 45.55 13.98
CA ALA A 533 -31.13 46.44 13.27
C ALA A 533 -30.70 47.90 13.47
N ALA A 534 -30.20 48.51 12.39
CA ALA A 534 -29.97 49.94 12.33
C ALA A 534 -31.33 50.62 12.16
N ASN A 535 -32.00 50.93 13.27
CA ASN A 535 -33.00 51.98 13.42
C ASN A 535 -33.42 52.06 14.90
N ALA A 536 -32.60 52.72 15.70
CA ALA A 536 -33.04 53.36 16.93
C ALA A 536 -32.76 54.87 16.78
N PRO A 537 -33.74 55.75 17.03
CA PRO A 537 -33.64 57.17 16.69
C PRO A 537 -32.60 57.89 17.54
N THR A 538 -31.93 58.83 16.89
CA THR A 538 -30.93 59.77 17.39
C THR A 538 -31.45 60.57 18.60
N SER A 539 -30.84 60.35 19.77
CA SER A 539 -30.95 61.29 20.90
C SER A 539 -30.07 62.52 20.63
N SER A 540 -30.67 63.70 20.67
CA SER A 540 -30.05 65.00 20.45
C SER A 540 -28.93 65.31 21.46
N SER A 541 -27.72 65.52 20.96
CA SER A 541 -26.65 66.16 21.73
C SER A 541 -26.86 67.68 21.73
N LYS A 542 -27.13 68.25 22.90
CA LYS A 542 -27.04 69.69 23.16
C LYS A 542 -25.60 70.17 22.88
N LYS A 543 -25.47 71.23 22.07
CA LYS A 543 -24.22 72.01 21.93
C LYS A 543 -23.87 72.68 23.28
N PRO A 544 -22.59 72.72 23.67
CA PRO A 544 -22.09 73.74 24.58
C PRO A 544 -21.82 75.03 23.81
N SER A 545 -22.31 76.15 24.31
CA SER A 545 -21.90 77.51 23.95
C SER A 545 -20.64 77.87 24.75
N GLU A 546 -19.65 78.47 24.08
CA GLU A 546 -18.52 79.15 24.74
C GLU A 546 -19.02 80.35 25.57
N GLN A 547 -18.55 80.42 26.81
CA GLN A 547 -17.82 81.56 27.34
C GLN A 547 -16.58 81.05 28.05
#